data_AF-A0A0D6LZA8-F1
#
_entry.id   AF-A0A0D6LZA8-F1
#
_cell.length_a   1.000
_cell.length_b   1.000
_cell.length_c   1.000
_cell.angle_alpha   90.00
_cell.angle_beta   90.00
_cell.angle_gamma   90.00
#
_symmetry.space_group_name_H-M   'P 1'
#
loop_
_entity.id
_entity.type
_entity.pdbx_description
1 polymer ?
#
loop_
_entity_poly.entity_id
_entity_poly.type
_entity_poly.pdbx_seq_one_letter_code
_entity_poly.pdbx_strand_id
1 'polypeptide(L)'
;MAYSITRGTSLLVCGNVLIAKDTTQMNQQLAAARRTEEMSQKVLRKQGIKGVCKAVVARTLEEGCDMLYQASGLGRLTPNIVLLGFIENDVADRSSIKLSSRNSYLKIIQQAFYNDMGVGVFRSKSSKAFSVHPGSFH
;
A
#
# COMPACT_ATOMS: atom_id res chain seq x y z
N MET A 1 6.55 12.92 2.69
CA MET A 1 7.29 12.74 1.43
C MET A 1 6.38 12.76 0.21
N ALA A 2 5.43 11.82 0.06
CA ALA A 2 4.55 11.76 -1.12
C ALA A 2 3.81 13.09 -1.40
N TYR A 3 3.27 13.73 -0.36
CA TYR A 3 2.66 15.06 -0.48
C TYR A 3 3.62 16.16 -0.96
N SER A 4 4.91 16.07 -0.64
CA SER A 4 5.91 17.05 -1.10
C SER A 4 6.20 16.92 -2.60
N ILE A 5 5.96 15.73 -3.18
CA ILE A 5 6.08 15.45 -4.61
C ILE A 5 4.85 15.97 -5.35
N THR A 6 3.64 15.65 -4.86
CA THR A 6 2.39 16.03 -5.53
C THR A 6 1.96 17.46 -5.23
N ARG A 7 2.43 18.06 -4.13
CA ARG A 7 2.12 19.41 -3.61
C ARG A 7 0.63 19.78 -3.63
N GLY A 8 -0.26 18.79 -3.59
CA GLY A 8 -1.70 18.98 -3.68
C GLY A 8 -2.21 19.49 -5.03
N THR A 9 -1.40 19.43 -6.09
CA THR A 9 -1.77 19.75 -7.48
C THR A 9 -1.93 18.51 -8.35
N SER A 10 -1.39 17.37 -7.91
CA SER A 10 -1.56 16.06 -8.54
C SER A 10 -2.33 15.10 -7.64
N LEU A 11 -2.84 14.01 -8.23
CA LEU A 11 -3.53 12.96 -7.51
C LEU A 11 -2.56 12.23 -6.57
N LEU A 12 -2.94 12.13 -5.29
CA LEU A 12 -2.29 11.24 -4.33
C LEU A 12 -3.30 10.20 -3.86
N VAL A 13 -3.02 8.92 -4.14
CA VAL A 13 -3.80 7.79 -3.64
C VAL A 13 -2.98 7.07 -2.57
N CYS A 14 -3.57 6.88 -1.40
CA CYS A 14 -3.02 6.04 -0.34
C CYS A 14 -3.77 4.70 -0.34
N GLY A 15 -3.16 3.67 -0.91
CA GLY A 15 -3.74 2.33 -1.02
C GLY A 15 -3.38 1.44 0.17
N ASN A 16 -4.38 0.77 0.73
CA ASN A 16 -4.24 -0.20 1.82
C ASN A 16 -4.74 -1.58 1.33
N VAL A 17 -3.97 -2.62 1.58
CA VAL A 17 -4.35 -4.01 1.27
C VAL A 17 -4.54 -4.77 2.56
N LEU A 18 -5.75 -5.26 2.79
CA LEU A 18 -6.07 -6.17 3.89
C LEU A 18 -5.98 -7.59 3.36
N ILE A 19 -5.05 -8.38 3.91
CA ILE A 19 -4.85 -9.77 3.48
C ILE A 19 -5.86 -10.68 4.19
N ALA A 20 -6.69 -11.34 3.39
CA ALA A 20 -7.72 -12.27 3.84
C ALA A 20 -7.51 -13.63 3.17
N LYS A 21 -7.11 -14.64 3.94
CA LYS A 21 -6.86 -16.00 3.42
C LYS A 21 -8.12 -16.87 3.33
N ASP A 22 -9.16 -16.52 4.08
CA ASP A 22 -10.43 -17.23 4.14
C ASP A 22 -11.58 -16.26 3.86
N THR A 23 -12.54 -16.71 3.05
CA THR A 23 -13.75 -16.00 2.62
C THR A 23 -14.90 -16.12 3.61
N THR A 24 -14.82 -17.01 4.60
CA THR A 24 -15.89 -17.28 5.57
C THR A 24 -16.35 -16.02 6.33
N GLN A 25 -15.47 -15.02 6.48
CA GLN A 25 -15.76 -13.75 7.16
C GLN A 25 -15.63 -12.53 6.22
N MET A 26 -15.90 -12.69 4.93
CA MET A 26 -15.74 -11.63 3.92
C MET A 26 -16.46 -10.32 4.30
N ASN A 27 -17.69 -10.39 4.84
CA ASN A 27 -18.44 -9.20 5.28
C ASN A 27 -17.71 -8.41 6.38
N GLN A 28 -17.08 -9.12 7.33
CA GLN A 28 -16.32 -8.49 8.41
C GLN A 28 -15.02 -7.87 7.89
N GLN A 29 -14.35 -8.54 6.95
CA GLN A 29 -13.13 -8.03 6.30
C GLN A 29 -13.42 -6.79 5.46
N LEU A 30 -14.53 -6.76 4.72
CA LEU A 30 -15.00 -5.57 4.00
C LEU A 30 -15.32 -4.41 4.95
N ALA A 31 -15.95 -4.70 6.09
CA ALA A 31 -16.19 -3.68 7.12
C ALA A 31 -14.88 -3.15 7.70
N ALA A 32 -13.88 -4.02 7.94
CA ALA A 32 -12.56 -3.62 8.39
C ALA A 32 -11.82 -2.76 7.35
N ALA A 33 -11.92 -3.10 6.06
CA ALA A 33 -11.36 -2.30 4.97
C ALA A 33 -11.97 -0.89 4.93
N ARG A 34 -13.30 -0.77 5.03
CA ARG A 34 -14.00 0.52 5.10
C ARG A 34 -13.53 1.37 6.29
N ARG A 35 -13.45 0.76 7.48
CA ARG A 35 -12.93 1.45 8.68
C ARG A 35 -11.48 1.92 8.49
N THR A 36 -10.65 1.10 7.86
CA THR A 36 -9.25 1.42 7.55
C THR A 36 -9.14 2.60 6.58
N GLU A 37 -9.96 2.62 5.53
CA GLU A 37 -10.06 3.72 4.57
C GLU A 37 -10.45 5.03 5.27
N GLU A 38 -11.51 4.99 6.10
CA GLU A 38 -11.98 6.17 6.85
C GLU A 38 -10.93 6.71 7.82
N MET A 39 -10.27 5.82 8.58
CA MET A 39 -9.22 6.20 9.52
C MET A 39 -8.03 6.82 8.80
N SER A 40 -7.55 6.18 7.73
CA SER A 40 -6.45 6.69 6.90
C SER A 40 -6.79 8.05 6.30
N GLN A 41 -8.02 8.22 5.82
CA GLN A 41 -8.49 9.48 5.26
C GLN A 41 -8.56 10.58 6.33
N LYS A 42 -8.98 10.26 7.56
CA LYS A 42 -8.95 11.20 8.70
C LYS A 42 -7.51 11.64 9.00
N VAL A 43 -6.54 10.74 8.96
CA VAL A 43 -5.12 11.07 9.16
C VAL A 43 -4.60 12.00 8.07
N LEU A 44 -4.87 11.73 6.79
CA LEU A 44 -4.47 12.62 5.69
C LEU A 44 -5.04 14.03 5.85
N ARG A 45 -6.35 14.13 6.16
CA ARG A 45 -7.02 15.42 6.39
C ARG A 45 -6.42 16.18 7.55
N LYS A 46 -6.17 15.52 8.68
CA LYS A 46 -5.56 16.14 9.87
C LYS A 46 -4.15 16.69 9.58
N GLN A 47 -3.42 16.07 8.66
CA GLN A 47 -2.09 16.51 8.23
C GLN A 47 -2.13 17.56 7.09
N GLY A 48 -3.31 17.99 6.64
CA GLY A 48 -3.45 18.93 5.52
C GLY A 48 -3.03 18.35 4.16
N ILE A 49 -2.97 17.01 4.04
CA ILE A 49 -2.56 16.33 2.81
C ILE A 49 -3.78 16.13 1.92
N LYS A 50 -3.73 16.70 0.71
CA LYS A 50 -4.74 16.46 -0.34
C LYS A 50 -4.49 15.11 -1.00
N GLY A 51 -5.40 14.18 -0.80
CA GLY A 51 -5.34 12.84 -1.37
C GLY A 51 -6.53 11.99 -0.95
N VAL A 52 -6.68 10.83 -1.59
CA VAL A 52 -7.74 9.86 -1.31
C VAL A 52 -7.14 8.58 -0.76
N CYS A 53 -7.76 8.03 0.28
CA CYS A 53 -7.44 6.69 0.77
C CYS A 53 -8.33 5.66 0.07
N LYS A 54 -7.75 4.49 -0.21
CA LYS A 54 -8.47 3.31 -0.69
C LYS A 54 -8.04 2.10 0.08
N ALA A 55 -8.99 1.22 0.41
CA ALA A 55 -8.71 -0.06 1.02
C ALA A 55 -9.34 -1.20 0.22
N VAL A 56 -8.57 -2.25 -0.05
CA VAL A 56 -9.03 -3.48 -0.72
C VAL A 56 -8.78 -4.69 0.17
N VAL A 57 -9.59 -5.73 -0.03
CA VAL A 57 -9.41 -7.04 0.59
C VAL A 57 -8.96 -8.01 -0.49
N ALA A 58 -7.82 -8.69 -0.28
CA ALA A 58 -7.24 -9.61 -1.25
C ALA A 58 -6.56 -10.80 -0.56
N ARG A 59 -6.30 -11.90 -1.28
CA ARG A 59 -5.65 -13.08 -0.68
C ARG A 59 -4.14 -12.92 -0.58
N THR A 60 -3.57 -12.10 -1.45
CA THR A 60 -2.15 -11.75 -1.48
C THR A 60 -1.96 -10.25 -1.58
N LEU A 61 -0.76 -9.78 -1.26
CA LEU A 61 -0.43 -8.36 -1.37
C LEU A 61 -0.42 -7.93 -2.85
N GLU A 62 0.11 -8.78 -3.71
CA GLU A 62 0.20 -8.60 -5.16
C GLU A 62 -1.18 -8.43 -5.79
N GLU A 63 -2.12 -9.34 -5.47
CA GLU A 63 -3.51 -9.22 -5.94
C GLU A 63 -4.15 -7.92 -5.46
N GLY A 64 -3.93 -7.52 -4.20
CA GLY A 64 -4.45 -6.26 -3.68
C GLY A 64 -3.83 -5.04 -4.35
N CYS A 65 -2.54 -5.07 -4.67
CA CYS A 65 -1.87 -4.01 -5.43
C CYS A 65 -2.44 -3.90 -6.85
N ASP A 66 -2.66 -5.02 -7.54
CA ASP A 66 -3.31 -5.03 -8.87
C ASP A 66 -4.71 -4.43 -8.82
N MET A 67 -5.52 -4.80 -7.81
CA MET A 67 -6.84 -4.20 -7.58
C MET A 67 -6.74 -2.68 -7.39
N LEU A 68 -5.75 -2.20 -6.63
CA LEU A 68 -5.53 -0.78 -6.42
C LEU A 68 -5.09 -0.06 -7.69
N TYR A 69 -4.22 -0.66 -8.51
CA TYR A 69 -3.79 -0.09 -9.79
C TYR A 69 -4.97 0.06 -10.75
N GLN A 70 -5.85 -0.94 -10.82
CA GLN A 70 -7.05 -0.89 -11.66
C GLN A 70 -8.13 0.06 -11.12
N ALA A 71 -8.35 0.08 -9.80
CA ALA A 71 -9.40 0.88 -9.18
C ALA A 71 -9.10 2.39 -9.13
N SER A 72 -7.85 2.78 -9.32
CA SER A 72 -7.41 4.17 -9.19
C SER A 72 -7.55 5.01 -10.47
N GLY A 73 -8.26 4.54 -11.50
CA GLY A 73 -8.32 5.18 -12.83
C GLY A 73 -9.69 5.63 -13.36
N LEU A 74 -10.63 6.09 -12.52
CA LEU A 74 -11.90 6.65 -13.02
C LEU A 74 -11.72 8.08 -13.55
N GLY A 75 -11.47 8.20 -14.86
CA GLY A 75 -11.35 9.48 -15.60
C GLY A 75 -9.92 9.79 -16.05
N ARG A 76 -9.54 11.07 -16.15
CA ARG A 76 -8.17 11.53 -16.49
C ARG A 76 -7.18 11.47 -15.31
N LEU A 77 -7.56 10.84 -14.21
CA LEU A 77 -6.84 10.84 -12.94
C LEU A 77 -6.39 9.42 -12.61
N THR A 78 -5.39 8.92 -13.34
CA THR A 78 -4.77 7.61 -13.13
C THR A 78 -3.40 7.83 -12.45
N PRO A 79 -3.01 7.03 -11.44
CA PRO A 79 -1.66 7.11 -10.90
C PRO A 79 -0.63 6.80 -11.99
N ASN A 80 0.41 7.63 -12.09
CA ASN A 80 1.53 7.42 -12.99
C ASN A 80 2.82 7.01 -12.27
N ILE A 81 2.80 7.03 -10.92
CA ILE A 81 3.92 6.64 -10.07
C ILE A 81 3.39 5.83 -8.88
N VAL A 82 4.00 4.67 -8.64
CA VAL A 82 3.85 3.90 -7.40
C VAL A 82 5.00 4.23 -6.46
N LEU A 83 4.68 4.68 -5.24
CA LEU A 83 5.66 4.89 -4.18
C LEU A 83 5.61 3.75 -3.17
N LEU A 84 6.74 3.07 -2.99
CA LEU A 84 6.88 1.94 -2.06
C LEU A 84 7.89 2.27 -0.96
N GLY A 85 7.72 1.66 0.21
CA GLY A 85 8.76 1.63 1.23
C GLY A 85 9.84 0.62 0.87
N PHE A 86 11.09 0.91 1.22
CA PHE A 86 12.17 -0.06 1.15
C PHE A 86 12.00 -1.10 2.26
N ILE A 87 12.04 -2.38 1.89
CA ILE A 87 12.03 -3.47 2.87
C ILE A 87 13.43 -3.56 3.48
N GLU A 88 13.58 -3.17 4.75
CA GLU A 88 14.85 -3.30 5.49
C GLU A 88 15.02 -4.70 6.08
N ASN A 89 16.23 -5.25 5.96
CA ASN A 89 16.65 -6.42 6.72
C ASN A 89 17.22 -5.92 8.06
N ASP A 90 16.71 -6.39 9.18
CA ASP A 90 17.42 -6.23 10.45
C ASP A 90 18.69 -7.10 10.38
N VAL A 91 19.86 -6.49 10.53
CA VAL A 91 21.16 -7.03 10.09
C VAL A 91 21.73 -8.10 11.05
N ALA A 92 20.90 -8.70 11.90
CA ALA A 92 21.29 -9.87 12.70
C ALA A 92 21.12 -11.20 11.94
N ASP A 93 20.16 -11.27 11.02
CA ASP A 93 19.89 -12.50 10.27
C ASP A 93 19.51 -12.18 8.83
N ARG A 94 20.51 -12.16 7.94
CA ARG A 94 20.35 -12.00 6.48
C ARG A 94 19.43 -13.08 5.86
N SER A 95 19.03 -14.09 6.62
CA SER A 95 18.08 -15.16 6.25
C SER A 95 16.61 -14.84 6.53
N SER A 96 16.31 -13.83 7.35
CA SER A 96 15.02 -13.77 8.07
C SER A 96 13.86 -13.13 7.31
N ILE A 97 14.10 -12.38 6.23
CA ILE A 97 13.00 -12.04 5.32
C ILE A 97 12.71 -13.26 4.47
N LYS A 98 11.55 -13.89 4.75
CA LYS A 98 11.03 -15.02 3.98
C LYS A 98 11.14 -14.69 2.49
N LEU A 99 11.77 -15.59 1.72
CA LEU A 99 11.96 -15.45 0.27
C LEU A 99 10.67 -15.03 -0.45
N SER A 100 9.52 -15.50 0.05
CA SER A 100 8.19 -15.14 -0.41
C SER A 100 7.92 -13.63 -0.35
N SER A 101 8.27 -12.93 0.74
CA SER A 101 8.06 -11.48 0.88
C SER A 101 8.92 -10.67 -0.09
N ARG A 102 10.16 -11.13 -0.37
CA ARG A 102 11.01 -10.52 -1.41
C ARG A 102 10.42 -10.71 -2.80
N ASN A 103 9.97 -11.91 -3.10
CA ASN A 103 9.36 -12.22 -4.39
C ASN A 103 8.06 -11.42 -4.59
N SER A 104 7.22 -11.28 -3.56
CA SER A 104 6.03 -10.43 -3.60
C SER A 104 6.36 -8.96 -3.88
N TYR A 105 7.38 -8.42 -3.22
CA TYR A 105 7.80 -7.04 -3.45
C TYR A 105 8.28 -6.79 -4.88
N LEU A 106 9.07 -7.70 -5.43
CA LEU A 106 9.54 -7.62 -6.82
C LEU A 106 8.38 -7.77 -7.81
N LYS A 107 7.42 -8.64 -7.53
CA LYS A 107 6.20 -8.80 -8.34
C LYS A 107 5.36 -7.52 -8.37
N ILE A 108 5.20 -6.84 -7.25
CA ILE A 108 4.48 -5.56 -7.16
C ILE A 108 5.17 -4.50 -8.03
N ILE A 109 6.50 -4.42 -7.97
CA ILE A 109 7.28 -3.52 -8.83
C ILE A 109 7.09 -3.87 -10.31
N GLN A 110 7.16 -5.16 -10.65
CA GLN A 110 6.96 -5.64 -12.02
C GLN A 110 5.55 -5.33 -12.54
N GLN A 111 4.53 -5.55 -11.72
CA GLN A 111 3.13 -5.19 -12.03
C GLN A 111 2.98 -3.70 -12.26
N ALA A 112 3.64 -2.85 -11.47
CA ALA A 112 3.60 -1.41 -11.69
C ALA A 112 4.14 -1.03 -13.08
N PHE A 113 5.25 -1.63 -13.51
CA PHE A 113 5.79 -1.43 -14.85
C PHE A 113 4.87 -1.97 -15.96
N TYR A 114 4.19 -3.09 -15.73
CA TYR A 114 3.19 -3.61 -16.68
C TYR A 114 1.95 -2.73 -16.82
N ASN A 115 1.70 -1.84 -15.86
CA ASN A 115 0.63 -0.85 -15.91
C ASN A 115 1.15 0.54 -16.32
N ASP A 116 2.31 0.62 -16.98
CA ASP A 116 2.94 1.86 -17.46
C ASP A 116 3.21 2.91 -16.36
N MET A 117 3.38 2.47 -15.12
CA MET A 117 3.69 3.36 -13.99
C MET A 117 5.20 3.41 -13.71
N GLY A 118 5.68 4.60 -13.33
CA GLY A 118 6.98 4.75 -12.69
C GLY A 118 6.97 4.17 -11.27
N VAL A 119 8.13 3.75 -10.77
CA VAL A 119 8.28 3.24 -9.40
C VAL A 119 9.30 4.05 -8.63
N GLY A 120 8.92 4.56 -7.46
CA GLY A 120 9.83 5.19 -6.51
C GLY A 120 9.90 4.39 -5.22
N VAL A 121 11.11 4.00 -4.81
CA VAL A 121 11.33 3.28 -3.55
C VAL A 121 11.96 4.22 -2.52
N PHE A 122 11.26 4.45 -1.41
CA PHE A 122 11.74 5.28 -0.33
C PHE A 122 12.42 4.46 0.76
N ARG A 123 13.69 4.77 1.03
CA ARG A 123 14.45 4.22 2.15
C ARG A 123 14.75 5.31 3.17
N SER A 124 14.25 5.16 4.39
CA SER A 124 14.62 6.02 5.52
C SER A 124 15.88 5.49 6.18
N LYS A 125 16.79 6.37 6.61
CA LYS A 125 17.94 5.98 7.47
C LYS A 125 17.57 5.85 8.95
N SER A 126 16.34 6.21 9.31
CA SER A 126 15.83 6.14 10.68
C SER A 126 15.05 4.85 10.88
N SER A 127 15.39 4.09 11.92
CA SER A 127 14.84 2.78 12.33
C SER A 127 13.34 2.76 12.67
N LYS A 128 12.59 3.82 12.36
CA LYS A 128 11.13 3.76 12.32
C LYS A 128 10.72 3.02 11.05
N ALA A 129 10.85 1.70 11.09
CA ALA A 129 10.29 0.82 10.07
C ALA A 129 8.83 1.23 9.80
N PHE A 130 8.43 1.26 8.53
CA PHE A 130 7.02 1.20 8.19
C PHE A 130 6.49 -0.11 8.80
N SER A 131 5.81 -0.02 9.94
CA SER A 131 5.32 -1.22 10.61
C SER A 131 4.19 -1.79 9.75
N VAL A 132 4.46 -2.94 9.13
CA VAL A 132 3.40 -3.87 8.75
C VAL A 132 2.70 -4.19 10.06
N HIS A 133 1.53 -3.60 10.31
CA HIS A 133 0.74 -3.95 11.49
C HIS A 133 0.33 -5.42 11.31
N PRO A 134 0.82 -6.35 12.14
CA PRO A 134 0.25 -7.69 12.19
C PRO A 134 -1.16 -7.48 12.72
N GLY A 135 -2.18 -7.93 11.97
CA GLY A 135 -3.56 -7.81 12.40
C GLY A 135 -3.74 -8.43 13.79
N SER A 136 -3.96 -7.59 14.79
CA SER A 136 -4.45 -7.97 16.10
C SER A 136 -5.96 -8.20 15.98
N PHE A 137 -6.33 -9.43 15.66
CA PHE A 137 -7.64 -9.96 15.99
C PHE A 137 -7.56 -10.58 17.39
N HIS A 138 -8.15 -9.88 18.36
CA HIS A 138 -8.76 -10.48 19.54
C HIS A 138 -10.25 -10.20 19.46
#